data_AF-A0A7Y5RK51-F1
#
_entry.id   AF-A0A7Y5RK51-F1
#
_cell.length_a   1.000
_cell.length_b   1.000
_cell.length_c   1.000
_cell.angle_alpha   90.00
_cell.angle_beta   90.00
_cell.angle_gamma   90.00
#
_symmetry.space_group_name_H-M   'P 1'
#
loop_
_entity.id
_entity.type
_entity.pdbx_description
1 polymer ?
#
loop_
_entity_poly.entity_id
_entity_poly.type
_entity_poly.pdbx_seq_one_letter_code
_entity_poly.pdbx_strand_id
1 'polypeptide(L)'
;MPWGYVVPNVVLAGATASLLLPPPRRHGALAAIEHIATMVLNEIPHLVVLALLGSSALAWAQGDLASPGGLVGLAVAACAIVGLLLLQVRAPRSVPAMDDALELGLGDDWRLQIAPDLADGLETRIHWIRALLLPFRRRRRDVEHVRNLSYGDHGRYTRA
;
A
#
# COMPACT_ATOMS: atom_id res chain seq x y z
N MET A 1 16.01 -3.48 28.18
CA MET A 1 15.18 -2.75 27.20
C MET A 1 15.31 -3.46 25.87
N PRO A 2 14.22 -4.00 25.29
CA PRO A 2 14.28 -4.84 24.09
C PRO A 2 14.40 -3.99 22.83
N TRP A 3 15.59 -3.43 22.58
CA TRP A 3 15.84 -2.51 21.46
C TRP A 3 15.53 -3.14 20.10
N GLY A 4 15.77 -4.45 19.95
CA GLY A 4 15.43 -5.20 18.73
C GLY A 4 13.93 -5.28 18.43
N TYR A 5 13.08 -5.03 19.43
CA TYR A 5 11.62 -4.98 19.27
C TYR A 5 11.12 -3.54 19.13
N VAL A 6 11.63 -2.62 19.96
CA VAL A 6 11.16 -1.23 20.00
C VAL A 6 11.54 -0.46 18.73
N VAL A 7 12.80 -0.55 18.28
CA VAL A 7 13.30 0.26 17.15
C VAL A 7 12.53 -0.03 15.85
N PRO A 8 12.36 -1.30 15.42
CA PRO A 8 11.59 -1.59 14.21
C PRO A 8 10.13 -1.13 14.30
N ASN A 9 9.46 -1.32 15.45
CA ASN A 9 8.08 -0.90 15.64
C ASN A 9 7.92 0.62 15.54
N VAL A 10 8.85 1.39 16.09
CA VAL A 10 8.84 2.87 15.99
C VAL A 10 9.04 3.31 14.55
N VAL A 11 9.96 2.69 13.80
CA VAL A 11 10.17 3.00 12.37
C VAL A 11 8.91 2.74 11.56
N LEU A 12 8.28 1.56 11.74
CA LEU A 12 7.05 1.20 11.04
C LEU A 12 5.87 2.09 11.43
N ALA A 13 5.73 2.43 12.72
CA ALA A 13 4.71 3.35 13.18
C ALA A 13 4.90 4.76 12.62
N GLY A 14 6.15 5.25 12.55
CA GLY A 14 6.48 6.54 11.93
C GLY A 14 6.13 6.58 10.45
N ALA A 15 6.48 5.53 9.70
CA ALA A 15 6.11 5.42 8.29
C ALA A 15 4.58 5.34 8.09
N THR A 16 3.87 4.60 8.96
CA THR A 16 2.40 4.54 8.95
C THR A 16 1.77 5.89 9.27
N ALA A 17 2.35 6.66 10.21
CA ALA A 17 1.89 8.01 10.53
C ALA A 17 2.07 8.97 9.35
N SER A 18 3.19 8.90 8.62
CA SER A 18 3.43 9.67 7.39
C SER A 18 2.39 9.38 6.29
N LEU A 19 1.81 8.17 6.24
CA LEU A 19 0.71 7.84 5.31
C LEU A 19 -0.64 8.42 5.74
N LEU A 20 -0.89 8.52 7.05
CA LEU A 20 -2.18 8.97 7.59
C LEU A 20 -2.30 10.48 7.71
N LEU A 21 -1.17 11.15 7.93
CA LEU A 21 -1.08 12.58 8.18
C LEU A 21 -0.72 13.31 6.88
N PRO A 22 -1.19 14.56 6.71
CA PRO A 22 -0.77 15.38 5.58
C PRO A 22 0.77 15.46 5.54
N PRO A 23 1.42 15.10 4.42
CA PRO A 23 2.86 15.11 4.37
C PRO A 23 3.36 16.56 4.54
N PRO A 24 4.32 16.83 5.43
CA PRO A 24 5.04 18.08 5.38
C PRO A 24 5.71 18.19 4.01
N ARG A 25 5.76 19.39 3.42
CA ARG A 25 6.45 19.61 2.14
C ARG A 25 7.95 19.34 2.33
N ARG A 26 8.40 18.13 2.01
CA ARG A 26 9.80 17.70 2.04
C ARG A 26 10.39 17.72 0.63
N HIS A 27 11.68 17.97 0.53
CA HIS A 27 12.41 18.05 -0.74
C HIS A 27 13.67 17.17 -0.70
N GLY A 28 14.13 16.72 -1.87
CA GLY A 28 15.37 15.95 -2.02
C GLY A 28 15.31 14.54 -1.42
N ALA A 29 16.42 14.07 -0.86
CA ALA A 29 16.57 12.69 -0.38
C ALA A 29 15.53 12.27 0.68
N LEU A 30 15.09 13.20 1.53
CA LEU A 30 14.07 12.92 2.55
C LEU A 30 12.70 12.61 1.92
N ALA A 31 12.34 13.32 0.84
CA ALA A 31 11.12 13.01 0.09
C ALA A 31 11.21 11.65 -0.60
N ALA A 32 12.39 11.28 -1.10
CA ALA A 32 12.60 9.97 -1.71
C ALA A 32 12.50 8.82 -0.69
N ILE A 33 13.11 8.97 0.50
CA ILE A 33 13.03 7.97 1.57
C ILE A 33 11.59 7.82 2.06
N GLU A 34 10.90 8.93 2.30
CA GLU A 34 9.49 8.91 2.68
C GLU A 34 8.63 8.27 1.59
N HIS A 35 8.85 8.62 0.33
CA HIS A 35 8.15 8.03 -0.80
C HIS A 35 8.33 6.50 -0.84
N ILE A 36 9.57 6.02 -0.75
CA ILE A 36 9.85 4.57 -0.76
C ILE A 36 9.19 3.88 0.44
N ALA A 37 9.32 4.44 1.65
CA ALA A 37 8.74 3.86 2.85
C ALA A 37 7.20 3.78 2.76
N THR A 38 6.57 4.90 2.43
CA THR A 38 5.10 4.99 2.31
C THR A 38 4.56 4.14 1.15
N MET A 39 5.25 4.10 0.01
CA MET A 39 4.90 3.23 -1.11
C MET A 39 4.88 1.75 -0.70
N VAL A 40 5.94 1.27 -0.03
CA VAL A 40 6.02 -0.14 0.40
C VAL A 40 4.90 -0.47 1.38
N LEU A 41 4.65 0.39 2.37
CA LEU A 41 3.58 0.16 3.35
C LEU A 41 2.18 0.18 2.70
N ASN A 42 1.97 1.00 1.67
CA ASN A 42 0.70 1.09 0.96
C ASN A 42 0.44 -0.12 0.04
N GLU A 43 1.48 -0.68 -0.57
CA GLU A 43 1.36 -1.83 -1.47
C GLU A 43 1.13 -3.16 -0.73
N ILE A 44 1.80 -3.35 0.41
CA ILE A 44 1.77 -4.62 1.16
C ILE A 44 1.47 -4.43 2.67
N PRO A 45 0.38 -3.73 3.03
CA PRO A 45 0.06 -3.41 4.43
C PRO A 45 -0.14 -4.67 5.28
N HIS A 46 -0.67 -5.74 4.69
CA HIS A 46 -0.91 -7.01 5.37
C HIS A 46 0.39 -7.70 5.81
N LEU A 47 1.47 -7.62 5.03
CA LEU A 47 2.78 -8.17 5.42
C LEU A 47 3.38 -7.38 6.59
N VAL A 48 3.15 -6.07 6.63
CA VAL A 48 3.59 -5.21 7.75
C VAL A 48 2.83 -5.57 9.03
N VAL A 49 1.50 -5.78 8.94
CA VAL A 49 0.71 -6.27 10.09
C VAL A 49 1.22 -7.63 10.57
N LEU A 50 1.49 -8.57 9.67
CA LEU A 50 2.05 -9.87 10.04
C LEU A 50 3.42 -9.75 10.71
N ALA A 51 4.29 -8.87 10.21
CA ALA A 51 5.60 -8.62 10.80
C ALA A 51 5.47 -8.03 12.23
N LEU A 52 4.56 -7.09 12.45
CA LEU A 52 4.28 -6.51 13.77
C LEU A 52 3.69 -7.55 14.74
N LEU A 53 2.77 -8.39 14.28
CA LEU A 53 2.22 -9.47 15.10
C LEU A 53 3.28 -10.52 15.43
N GLY A 54 4.09 -10.92 14.45
CA GLY A 54 5.17 -11.88 14.63
C GLY A 54 6.25 -11.38 15.59
N SER A 55 6.67 -10.11 15.45
CA SER A 55 7.64 -9.50 16.36
C SER A 55 7.08 -9.38 17.79
N SER A 56 5.79 -9.04 17.94
CA SER A 56 5.11 -8.96 19.24
C SER A 56 4.99 -10.34 19.91
N ALA A 57 4.67 -11.37 19.14
CA ALA A 57 4.63 -12.75 19.62
C ALA A 57 6.00 -13.25 20.07
N LEU A 58 7.07 -12.90 19.33
CA LEU A 58 8.44 -13.23 19.70
C LEU A 58 8.86 -12.53 21.00
N ALA A 59 8.58 -11.23 21.12
CA ALA A 59 8.84 -10.46 22.34
C ALA A 59 8.07 -11.02 23.54
N TRP A 60 6.85 -11.50 23.33
CA TRP A 60 6.09 -12.19 24.37
C TRP A 60 6.76 -13.49 24.80
N ALA A 61 7.15 -14.35 23.84
CA ALA A 61 7.80 -15.63 24.12
C ALA A 61 9.17 -15.46 24.81
N GLN A 62 9.89 -14.38 24.52
CA GLN A 62 11.17 -14.05 25.14
C GLN A 62 11.03 -13.39 26.53
N GLY A 63 9.81 -13.07 26.95
CA GLY A 63 9.54 -12.36 28.22
C GLY A 63 9.85 -10.86 28.17
N ASP A 64 10.20 -10.31 27.00
CA ASP A 64 10.56 -8.90 26.82
C ASP A 64 9.41 -7.93 27.14
N LEU A 65 8.16 -8.41 27.00
CA LEU A 65 6.96 -7.65 27.34
C LEU A 65 6.79 -7.39 28.84
N ALA A 66 7.50 -8.10 29.73
CA ALA A 66 7.50 -7.80 31.15
C ALA A 66 8.25 -6.49 31.49
N SER A 67 9.03 -5.97 30.54
CA SER A 67 9.75 -4.71 30.71
C SER A 67 8.91 -3.50 30.26
N PRO A 68 9.12 -2.30 30.85
CA PRO A 68 8.47 -1.07 30.39
C PRO A 68 8.69 -0.80 28.90
N GLY A 69 9.89 -1.07 28.39
CA GLY A 69 10.20 -0.92 26.96
C GLY A 69 9.43 -1.89 26.07
N GLY A 70 9.19 -3.11 26.53
CA GLY A 70 8.35 -4.09 25.83
C GLY A 70 6.89 -3.63 25.73
N LEU A 71 6.34 -3.09 26.82
CA LEU A 71 4.99 -2.52 26.82
C LEU A 71 4.86 -1.32 25.87
N VAL A 72 5.85 -0.42 25.86
CA VAL A 72 5.90 0.70 24.91
C VAL A 72 5.96 0.18 23.47
N GLY A 73 6.85 -0.78 23.19
CA GLY A 73 6.97 -1.38 21.86
C GLY A 73 5.67 -2.03 21.37
N LEU A 74 4.92 -2.68 22.27
CA LEU A 74 3.62 -3.28 21.97
C LEU A 74 2.54 -2.24 21.71
N ALA A 75 2.48 -1.18 22.51
CA ALA A 75 1.55 -0.07 22.28
C ALA A 75 1.81 0.60 20.91
N VAL A 76 3.08 0.83 20.57
CA VAL A 76 3.48 1.37 19.26
C VAL A 76 3.08 0.44 18.11
N ALA A 77 3.29 -0.88 18.25
CA ALA A 77 2.85 -1.85 17.25
C ALA A 77 1.33 -1.85 17.07
N ALA A 78 0.57 -1.81 18.16
CA ALA A 78 -0.88 -1.76 18.13
C ALA A 78 -1.38 -0.49 17.40
N CYS A 79 -0.79 0.68 17.71
CA CYS A 79 -1.09 1.92 17.02
C CYS A 79 -0.79 1.85 15.52
N ALA A 80 0.33 1.24 15.11
CA ALA A 80 0.67 1.05 13.71
C ALA A 80 -0.35 0.14 12.99
N ILE A 81 -0.74 -0.97 13.61
CA ILE A 81 -1.76 -1.88 13.06
C ILE A 81 -3.09 -1.14 12.86
N VAL A 82 -3.56 -0.41 13.87
CA VAL A 82 -4.78 0.40 13.76
C VAL A 82 -4.65 1.42 12.64
N GLY A 83 -3.51 2.09 12.53
CA GLY A 83 -3.23 3.03 11.45
C GLY A 83 -3.33 2.42 10.06
N LEU A 84 -2.73 1.24 9.86
CA LEU A 84 -2.81 0.51 8.59
C LEU A 84 -4.24 0.08 8.26
N LEU A 85 -5.01 -0.36 9.26
CA LEU A 85 -6.43 -0.70 9.07
C LEU A 85 -7.25 0.53 8.67
N LEU A 86 -6.99 1.68 9.29
CA LEU A 86 -7.65 2.93 8.92
C LEU A 86 -7.33 3.34 7.48
N LEU A 87 -6.09 3.13 7.00
CA LEU A 87 -5.75 3.37 5.60
C LEU A 87 -6.58 2.49 4.66
N GLN A 88 -6.75 1.21 4.98
CA GLN A 88 -7.57 0.29 4.18
C GLN A 88 -9.05 0.69 4.16
N VAL A 89 -9.58 1.18 5.28
CA VAL A 89 -10.95 1.73 5.34
C VAL A 89 -11.10 3.02 4.53
N ARG A 90 -10.02 3.81 4.40
CA ARG A 90 -10.01 5.05 3.59
C ARG A 90 -9.81 4.80 2.11
N ALA A 91 -9.17 3.70 1.72
CA ALA A 91 -8.80 3.43 0.33
C ALA A 91 -9.99 3.52 -0.67
N PRO A 92 -11.21 3.03 -0.37
CA PRO A 92 -12.34 3.14 -1.30
C PRO A 92 -12.84 4.57 -1.54
N ARG A 93 -12.43 5.55 -0.72
CA ARG A 93 -12.92 6.94 -0.84
C ARG A 93 -12.44 7.64 -2.11
N SER A 94 -11.41 7.11 -2.78
CA SER A 94 -10.97 7.62 -4.09
C SER A 94 -11.79 7.07 -5.25
N VAL A 95 -12.62 6.03 -5.04
CA VAL A 95 -13.39 5.40 -6.13
C VAL A 95 -14.36 6.39 -6.79
N PRO A 96 -15.17 7.18 -6.05
CA PRO A 96 -16.08 8.12 -6.70
C PRO A 96 -15.35 9.17 -7.53
N ALA A 97 -14.26 9.74 -7.01
CA ALA A 97 -13.48 10.75 -7.75
C ALA A 97 -12.82 10.18 -9.02
N MET A 98 -12.43 8.90 -9.00
CA MET A 98 -11.94 8.20 -10.18
C MET A 98 -13.08 7.98 -11.18
N ASP A 99 -14.24 7.51 -10.72
CA ASP A 99 -15.42 7.28 -11.54
C ASP A 99 -15.92 8.55 -12.21
N ASP A 100 -16.04 9.65 -11.47
CA ASP A 100 -16.42 10.97 -11.98
C ASP A 100 -15.46 11.43 -13.09
N ALA A 101 -14.16 11.22 -12.91
CA ALA A 101 -13.14 11.58 -13.90
C ALA A 101 -13.23 10.70 -15.17
N LEU A 102 -13.55 9.42 -15.01
CA LEU A 102 -13.73 8.49 -16.12
C LEU A 102 -15.03 8.78 -16.88
N GLU A 103 -16.13 9.05 -16.19
CA GLU A 103 -17.39 9.47 -16.80
C GLU A 103 -17.21 10.77 -17.58
N LEU A 104 -16.50 11.76 -17.02
CA LEU A 104 -16.20 13.01 -17.73
C LEU A 104 -15.36 12.79 -18.99
N GLY A 105 -14.40 11.86 -18.96
CA GLY A 105 -13.46 11.63 -20.06
C GLY A 105 -13.94 10.64 -21.13
N LEU A 106 -14.77 9.67 -20.75
CA LEU A 106 -15.17 8.53 -21.59
C LEU A 106 -16.69 8.43 -21.80
N GLY A 107 -17.47 9.27 -21.11
CA GLY A 107 -18.93 9.27 -21.12
C GLY A 107 -19.57 8.36 -20.07
N ASP A 108 -20.86 8.57 -19.80
CA ASP A 108 -21.61 7.92 -18.72
C ASP A 108 -21.69 6.38 -18.87
N ASP A 109 -21.58 5.87 -20.11
CA ASP A 109 -21.66 4.44 -20.43
C ASP A 109 -20.28 3.76 -20.54
N TRP A 110 -19.20 4.39 -20.08
CA TRP A 110 -17.83 3.88 -20.29
C TRP A 110 -17.63 2.44 -19.80
N ARG A 111 -18.30 2.05 -18.70
CA ARG A 111 -18.25 0.68 -18.16
C ARG A 111 -18.87 -0.36 -19.09
N LEU A 112 -19.92 0.00 -19.82
CA LEU A 112 -20.59 -0.88 -20.78
C LEU A 112 -19.75 -1.12 -22.05
N GLN A 113 -18.78 -0.25 -22.30
CA GLN A 113 -17.87 -0.35 -23.44
C GLN A 113 -16.63 -1.21 -23.15
N ILE A 114 -16.43 -1.64 -21.89
CA ILE A 114 -15.33 -2.51 -21.51
C ILE A 114 -15.61 -3.92 -22.03
N ALA A 115 -14.63 -4.53 -22.67
CA ALA A 115 -14.72 -5.92 -23.10
C ALA A 115 -15.02 -6.82 -21.89
N PRO A 116 -15.97 -7.77 -21.99
CA PRO A 116 -16.49 -8.51 -20.84
C PRO A 116 -15.41 -9.28 -20.07
N ASP A 117 -14.38 -9.77 -20.77
CA ASP A 117 -13.20 -10.43 -20.19
C ASP A 117 -12.35 -9.50 -19.31
N LEU A 118 -12.34 -8.19 -19.61
CA LEU A 118 -11.67 -7.17 -18.81
C LEU A 118 -12.57 -6.63 -17.70
N ALA A 119 -13.88 -6.55 -17.94
CA ALA A 119 -14.87 -6.12 -16.97
C ALA A 119 -14.91 -7.06 -15.74
N ASP A 120 -14.85 -8.38 -15.98
CA ASP A 120 -14.73 -9.39 -14.92
C ASP A 120 -13.54 -9.12 -13.98
N GLY A 121 -12.43 -8.62 -14.54
CA GLY A 121 -11.23 -8.26 -13.79
C GLY A 121 -11.42 -7.06 -12.87
N LEU A 122 -12.21 -6.07 -13.30
CA LEU A 122 -12.55 -4.87 -12.52
C LEU A 122 -13.52 -5.19 -11.38
N GLU A 123 -14.42 -6.15 -11.57
CA GLU A 123 -15.39 -6.58 -10.57
C GLU A 123 -14.83 -7.58 -9.54
N THR A 124 -13.61 -8.09 -9.75
CA THR A 124 -13.09 -9.18 -8.92
C THR A 124 -12.96 -8.75 -7.45
N ARG A 125 -13.75 -9.40 -6.58
CA ARG A 125 -13.54 -9.36 -5.13
C ARG A 125 -12.08 -9.72 -4.84
N ILE A 126 -11.43 -8.89 -4.02
CA ILE A 126 -10.07 -9.13 -3.54
C ILE A 126 -10.01 -10.54 -2.94
N HIS A 127 -9.33 -11.46 -3.64
CA HIS A 127 -9.04 -12.79 -3.13
C HIS A 127 -7.94 -12.67 -2.07
N TRP A 128 -8.32 -12.37 -0.83
CA TRP A 128 -7.41 -12.11 0.30
C TRP A 128 -6.32 -13.18 0.48
N ILE A 129 -6.65 -14.46 0.26
CA ILE A 129 -5.68 -15.57 0.32
C ILE A 129 -4.64 -15.45 -0.80
N ARG A 130 -5.04 -15.08 -2.03
CA ARG A 130 -4.08 -14.87 -3.13
C ARG A 130 -3.22 -13.64 -2.89
N ALA A 131 -3.78 -12.57 -2.34
CA ALA A 131 -3.03 -11.37 -1.96
C ALA A 131 -1.96 -11.69 -0.89
N LEU A 132 -2.29 -12.53 0.08
CA LEU A 132 -1.38 -12.98 1.13
C LEU A 132 -0.25 -13.89 0.61
N LEU A 133 -0.58 -14.80 -0.30
CA LEU A 133 0.35 -15.85 -0.77
C LEU A 133 1.21 -15.45 -1.98
N LEU A 134 0.80 -14.43 -2.75
CA LEU A 134 1.53 -13.96 -3.94
C LEU A 134 1.84 -12.45 -3.87
N PRO A 135 2.70 -11.99 -2.94
CA PRO A 135 3.19 -10.61 -2.97
C PRO A 135 4.21 -10.36 -4.10
N PHE A 136 4.59 -11.39 -4.85
CA PHE A 136 5.61 -11.32 -5.89
C PHE A 136 4.99 -11.02 -7.26
N ARG A 137 5.62 -10.11 -8.02
CA ARG A 137 5.25 -9.78 -9.41
C ARG A 137 5.09 -11.05 -10.25
N ARG A 138 3.85 -11.44 -10.52
CA ARG A 138 3.57 -12.50 -11.48
C ARG A 138 3.62 -11.88 -12.87
N ARG A 139 4.72 -12.13 -13.60
CA ARG A 139 4.81 -11.77 -15.02
C ARG A 139 3.73 -12.56 -15.77
N ARG A 140 2.64 -11.89 -16.12
CA ARG A 140 1.61 -12.41 -17.02
C ARG A 140 2.27 -12.67 -18.38
N ARG A 141 2.30 -13.94 -18.79
CA ARG A 141 2.93 -14.36 -20.06
C ARG A 141 2.03 -14.05 -21.27
N ASP A 142 0.76 -13.85 -20.99
CA ASP A 142 -0.33 -13.41 -21.85
C ASP A 142 -0.31 -11.91 -22.15
N VAL A 143 0.50 -11.12 -21.44
CA VAL A 143 0.62 -9.68 -21.66
C VAL A 143 1.80 -9.39 -22.59
N GLU A 144 1.48 -8.91 -23.79
CA GLU A 144 2.47 -8.34 -24.71
C GLU A 144 2.73 -6.87 -24.35
N HIS A 145 4.00 -6.48 -24.27
CA HIS A 145 4.40 -5.12 -23.92
C HIS A 145 4.79 -4.37 -25.20
N VAL A 146 3.85 -3.63 -25.76
CA VAL A 146 4.07 -2.78 -26.94
C VAL A 146 4.65 -1.44 -26.48
N ARG A 147 5.82 -1.06 -27.02
CA ARG A 147 6.46 0.24 -26.77
C ARG A 147 6.12 1.22 -27.88
N ASN A 148 6.24 2.52 -27.61
CA ASN A 148 6.06 3.60 -28.59
C ASN A 148 4.64 3.72 -29.17
N LEU A 149 3.61 3.40 -28.38
CA LEU A 149 2.23 3.69 -28.74
C LEU A 149 2.02 5.21 -28.85
N SER A 150 1.59 5.68 -30.02
CA SER A 150 1.22 7.08 -30.24
C SER A 150 -0.16 7.33 -29.63
N TYR A 151 -0.22 8.10 -28.56
CA TYR A 151 -1.49 8.58 -28.02
C TYR A 151 -2.01 9.73 -28.90
N GLY A 152 -2.94 9.41 -29.80
CA GLY A 152 -3.61 10.36 -30.70
C GLY A 152 -2.72 11.02 -31.76
N ASP A 153 -3.29 11.98 -32.48
CA ASP A 153 -2.67 12.69 -33.62
C ASP A 153 -1.49 13.60 -33.22
N HIS A 154 -1.17 13.71 -31.94
CA HIS A 154 -0.15 14.63 -31.40
C HIS A 154 0.97 13.91 -30.64
N GLY A 155 1.26 12.65 -30.99
CA GLY A 155 2.28 11.80 -30.39
C GLY A 155 3.66 12.46 -30.25
N ARG A 156 3.87 13.17 -29.13
CA ARG A 156 5.21 13.56 -28.69
C ARG A 156 5.79 12.38 -27.94
N TYR A 157 6.71 11.69 -28.59
CA TYR A 157 7.52 10.65 -27.96
C TYR A 157 8.16 11.21 -26.68
N THR A 158 7.86 10.61 -25.53
CA THR A 158 8.65 10.83 -24.32
C THR A 158 10.02 10.25 -24.59
N ARG A 159 11.04 11.11 -24.78
CA ARG A 159 12.43 10.68 -24.92
C ARG A 159 12.82 9.94 -23.64
N ALA A 160 13.39 8.74 -23.84
CA ALA A 160 14.06 7.95 -22.83
C ALA A 160 15.30 8.66 -22.28
#